data_AF-A0A7V4W4K2-F1
#
_entry.id   AF-A0A7V4W4K2-F1
#
_cell.length_a   1.000
_cell.length_b   1.000
_cell.length_c   1.000
_cell.angle_alpha   90.00
_cell.angle_beta   90.00
_cell.angle_gamma   90.00
#
_symmetry.space_group_name_H-M   'P 1'
#
loop_
_entity.id
_entity.type
_entity.pdbx_description
1 polymer ?
#
loop_
_entity_poly.entity_id
_entity_poly.type
_entity_poly.pdbx_seq_one_letter_code
_entity_poly.pdbx_strand_id
1 'polypeptide(L)'
;MSVLLLVSKDAELKGLVESVASTGWKLLEATSPAMVIQLLQGATPTVMVADMHLVGVEGLNFLDAVCRRTDPPLPLVLVAPAAADASVRRKAVSLKVLALLDRPLSQEDLRTVLAPFAPAEVPLRMSLLECLGAGFTDFTAREITLGGEFGTLSLLFGKGSLWTIRHVLYPERYVQVLRERGLEVGLDEGDPYLSVAGAEERLGPSPALLAAKQSVLLSTLAGCSPHQALEIRTEDAVIPEGLVPVDIPSILVPLMEHAPEEALNVLWSEGFRVRTSGSTIPEDLAIRPEHGFILSQCGEPRSLKDLSVTGILTRKQVGSGVYLLCMLGLLSPEPEVEPPFRLEALRVSLEEAEGRIRRQSEAIQSLLRSLQVPGQNPYQILGVPPDATPAEAQRASEALLRRLSPEMLHPEVFRRHQRDILLIKAKANEAQLLIQTAYFQSRKGGLEAPADSKPSAPAEGSASGESRKAEAAKMLGLAREYLEQDQAYEASQYLKVALFHDPASAPAHFLMAKIYERNPSQRARHMAEREYLQATQLDPKNIDYLLDLAEFYKDNGLLARCRAFLDKAQAIELRHPRALSIRKAIKGM
;
A
#
# COMPACT_ATOMS: atom_id res chain seq x y z
N MET A 1 17.47 -5.94 4.43
CA MET A 1 16.68 -6.62 5.48
C MET A 1 16.42 -8.05 5.00
N SER A 2 16.75 -9.07 5.79
CA SER A 2 16.47 -10.47 5.41
C SER A 2 14.97 -10.72 5.53
N VAL A 3 14.39 -11.37 4.53
CA VAL A 3 12.93 -11.59 4.43
C VAL A 3 12.67 -13.10 4.49
N LEU A 4 11.95 -13.54 5.52
CA LEU A 4 11.56 -14.94 5.68
C LEU A 4 10.14 -15.13 5.18
N LEU A 5 9.93 -16.04 4.22
CA LEU A 5 8.60 -16.40 3.75
C LEU A 5 8.14 -17.68 4.44
N LEU A 6 7.12 -17.59 5.30
CA LEU A 6 6.45 -18.73 5.91
C LEU A 6 5.25 -19.15 5.06
N VAL A 7 5.21 -20.42 4.67
CA VAL A 7 4.10 -21.02 3.92
C VAL A 7 3.46 -22.12 4.77
N SER A 8 2.52 -21.77 5.64
CA SER A 8 1.81 -22.73 6.50
C SER A 8 0.44 -22.22 6.94
N LYS A 9 -0.45 -23.15 7.32
CA LYS A 9 -1.69 -22.87 8.07
C LYS A 9 -1.59 -23.27 9.54
N ASP A 10 -0.48 -23.87 9.93
CA ASP A 10 -0.27 -24.35 11.28
C ASP A 10 0.18 -23.22 12.22
N ALA A 11 -0.62 -23.00 13.26
CA ALA A 11 -0.36 -22.00 14.27
C ALA A 11 0.89 -22.31 15.11
N GLU A 12 1.22 -23.60 15.33
CA GLU A 12 2.40 -23.99 16.11
C GLU A 12 3.69 -23.64 15.36
N LEU A 13 3.79 -24.05 14.08
CA LEU A 13 4.92 -23.69 13.24
C LEU A 13 5.05 -22.17 13.08
N LYS A 14 3.91 -21.47 12.94
CA LYS A 14 3.90 -20.01 12.90
C LYS A 14 4.52 -19.40 14.17
N GLY A 15 4.07 -19.80 15.35
CA GLY A 15 4.60 -19.28 16.61
C GLY A 15 6.09 -19.57 16.81
N LEU A 16 6.56 -20.75 16.38
CA LEU A 16 7.99 -21.08 16.38
C LEU A 16 8.79 -20.17 15.44
N VAL A 17 8.32 -19.98 14.21
CA VAL A 17 8.99 -19.14 13.21
C VAL A 17 8.97 -17.67 13.63
N GLU A 18 7.88 -17.15 14.18
CA GLU A 18 7.81 -15.79 14.74
C GLU A 18 8.81 -15.60 15.88
N SER A 19 8.93 -16.58 16.78
CA SER A 19 9.90 -16.51 17.87
C SER A 19 11.34 -16.46 17.37
N VAL A 20 11.68 -17.24 16.33
CA VAL A 20 13.02 -17.22 15.71
C VAL A 20 13.24 -15.96 14.87
N ALA A 21 12.21 -15.50 14.14
CA ALA A 21 12.26 -14.35 13.25
C ALA A 21 12.21 -12.99 13.98
N SER A 22 11.84 -12.97 15.27
CA SER A 22 11.79 -11.76 16.11
C SER A 22 13.09 -10.94 16.13
N THR A 23 14.21 -11.53 15.68
CA THR A 23 15.52 -10.89 15.58
C THR A 23 15.89 -10.59 14.12
N GLY A 24 15.55 -9.39 13.64
CA GLY A 24 16.09 -8.83 12.39
C GLY A 24 15.49 -9.36 11.07
N TRP A 25 14.50 -10.25 11.13
CA TRP A 25 13.80 -10.75 9.96
C TRP A 25 12.49 -10.01 9.71
N LYS A 26 12.19 -9.76 8.43
CA LYS A 26 10.83 -9.42 8.01
C LYS A 26 10.08 -10.69 7.66
N LEU A 27 9.05 -11.03 8.43
CA LEU A 27 8.22 -12.20 8.19
C LEU A 27 7.13 -11.90 7.16
N LEU A 28 7.05 -12.71 6.10
CA LEU A 28 5.94 -12.74 5.15
C LEU A 28 5.18 -14.05 5.32
N GLU A 29 3.86 -13.98 5.37
CA GLU A 29 3.01 -15.16 5.59
C GLU A 29 2.16 -15.48 4.37
N ALA A 30 2.17 -16.75 3.97
CA ALA A 30 1.29 -17.27 2.95
C ALA A 30 0.59 -18.55 3.44
N THR A 31 -0.73 -18.60 3.29
CA THR A 31 -1.52 -19.80 3.63
C THR A 31 -1.92 -20.60 2.40
N SER A 32 -1.55 -20.14 1.19
CA SER A 32 -1.89 -20.76 -0.08
C SER A 32 -0.84 -20.50 -1.17
N PRO A 33 -0.76 -21.38 -2.20
CA PRO A 33 0.10 -21.17 -3.37
C PRO A 33 -0.11 -19.83 -4.09
N ALA A 34 -1.36 -19.37 -4.20
CA ALA A 34 -1.68 -18.09 -4.85
C ALA A 34 -1.08 -16.89 -4.10
N MET A 35 -1.12 -16.92 -2.75
CA MET A 35 -0.51 -15.88 -1.92
C MET A 35 1.01 -15.86 -2.06
N VAL A 36 1.65 -17.03 -2.15
CA VAL A 36 3.10 -17.11 -2.39
C VAL A 36 3.49 -16.39 -3.68
N ILE A 37 2.78 -16.65 -4.78
CA ILE A 37 3.06 -15.97 -6.06
C ILE A 37 2.89 -14.46 -5.92
N GLN A 38 1.83 -14.01 -5.24
CA GLN A 38 1.56 -12.58 -5.03
C GLN A 38 2.67 -11.91 -4.19
N LEU A 39 3.13 -12.54 -3.12
CA LEU A 39 4.19 -12.01 -2.26
C LEU A 39 5.53 -11.93 -3.00
N LEU A 40 5.85 -12.94 -3.81
CA LEU A 40 7.07 -12.96 -4.62
C LEU A 40 7.09 -11.90 -5.75
N GLN A 41 5.94 -11.33 -6.11
CA GLN A 41 5.91 -10.18 -7.03
C GLN A 41 6.29 -8.87 -6.35
N GLY A 42 6.09 -8.77 -5.03
CA GLY A 42 6.34 -7.55 -4.25
C GLY A 42 7.62 -7.59 -3.40
N ALA A 43 8.15 -8.77 -3.11
CA ALA A 43 9.29 -8.98 -2.25
C ALA A 43 10.22 -10.08 -2.79
N THR A 44 11.47 -10.07 -2.35
CA THR A 44 12.48 -11.08 -2.65
C THR A 44 12.91 -11.76 -1.34
N PRO A 45 12.23 -12.85 -0.92
CA PRO A 45 12.59 -13.58 0.29
C PRO A 45 14.02 -14.12 0.19
N THR A 46 14.73 -14.14 1.32
CA THR A 46 16.06 -14.75 1.43
C THR A 46 15.98 -16.24 1.73
N VAL A 47 14.91 -16.69 2.37
CA VAL A 47 14.63 -18.10 2.66
C VAL A 47 13.12 -18.33 2.76
N MET A 48 12.67 -19.53 2.39
CA MET A 48 11.29 -19.97 2.52
C MET A 48 11.20 -21.16 3.48
N VAL A 49 10.32 -21.07 4.47
CA VAL A 49 9.93 -22.18 5.34
C VAL A 49 8.53 -22.62 4.93
N ALA A 50 8.40 -23.83 4.41
CA ALA A 50 7.12 -24.35 3.93
C ALA A 50 6.70 -25.60 4.69
N ASP A 51 5.44 -25.62 5.09
CA ASP A 51 4.78 -26.84 5.53
C ASP A 51 4.57 -27.78 4.34
N MET A 52 4.85 -29.06 4.53
CA MET A 52 4.61 -30.08 3.52
C MET A 52 3.12 -30.24 3.18
N HIS A 53 2.22 -29.93 4.12
CA HIS A 53 0.78 -30.01 3.93
C HIS A 53 0.15 -28.66 3.59
N LEU A 54 0.16 -28.31 2.30
CA LEU A 54 -0.61 -27.18 1.76
C LEU A 54 -1.89 -27.67 1.08
N VAL A 55 -3.04 -27.15 1.50
CA VAL A 55 -4.36 -27.55 1.00
C VAL A 55 -4.50 -27.21 -0.49
N GLY A 56 -4.80 -28.20 -1.33
CA GLY A 56 -5.39 -28.01 -2.66
C GLY A 56 -4.50 -28.28 -3.89
N VAL A 57 -3.21 -28.61 -3.73
CA VAL A 57 -2.32 -29.04 -4.84
C VAL A 57 -1.29 -30.03 -4.28
N GLU A 58 -0.63 -30.83 -5.12
CA GLU A 58 0.64 -31.49 -4.77
C GLU A 58 1.68 -30.41 -4.36
N GLY A 59 1.69 -30.02 -3.08
CA GLY A 59 2.45 -28.86 -2.57
C GLY A 59 3.93 -28.88 -2.96
N LEU A 60 4.52 -30.06 -3.08
CA LEU A 60 5.91 -30.24 -3.54
C LEU A 60 6.15 -29.79 -4.98
N ASN A 61 5.21 -30.02 -5.91
CA ASN A 61 5.39 -29.59 -7.31
C ASN A 61 5.26 -28.07 -7.44
N PHE A 62 4.38 -27.47 -6.63
CA PHE A 62 4.26 -26.02 -6.56
C PHE A 62 5.54 -25.39 -6.01
N LEU A 63 6.07 -25.93 -4.91
CA LEU A 63 7.30 -25.44 -4.29
C LEU A 63 8.50 -25.59 -5.25
N ASP A 64 8.59 -26.68 -6.04
CA ASP A 64 9.60 -26.84 -7.09
C ASP A 64 9.52 -25.73 -8.15
N ALA A 65 8.31 -25.47 -8.65
CA ALA A 65 8.08 -24.45 -9.68
C ALA A 65 8.41 -23.04 -9.18
N VAL A 66 8.19 -22.76 -7.89
CA VAL A 66 8.51 -21.46 -7.28
C VAL A 66 10.01 -21.29 -7.05
N CYS A 67 10.68 -22.30 -6.46
CA CYS A 67 12.11 -22.20 -6.15
C CYS A 67 12.98 -22.12 -7.42
N ARG A 68 12.54 -22.71 -8.54
CA ARG A 68 13.26 -22.63 -9.83
C ARG A 68 13.00 -21.35 -10.63
N ARG A 69 11.93 -20.61 -10.32
CA ARG A 69 11.56 -19.37 -11.05
C ARG A 69 12.13 -18.11 -10.42
N THR A 70 12.74 -18.23 -9.24
CA THR A 70 13.45 -17.14 -8.57
C THR A 70 14.92 -17.17 -9.00
N ASP A 71 15.50 -16.00 -9.28
CA ASP A 71 16.92 -15.86 -9.60
C ASP A 71 17.53 -14.82 -8.64
N PRO A 72 18.40 -15.23 -7.70
CA PRO A 72 18.87 -16.60 -7.45
C PRO A 72 17.77 -17.54 -6.92
N PRO A 73 17.93 -18.87 -7.03
CA PRO A 73 16.94 -19.84 -6.56
C PRO A 73 16.73 -19.72 -5.05
N LEU A 74 15.46 -19.59 -4.66
CA LEU A 74 15.05 -19.37 -3.28
C LEU A 74 15.35 -20.61 -2.40
N PRO A 75 16.19 -20.49 -1.36
CA PRO A 75 16.46 -21.58 -0.42
C PRO A 75 15.17 -22.02 0.31
N LEU A 76 14.91 -23.34 0.33
CA LEU A 76 13.69 -23.93 0.87
C LEU A 76 13.96 -24.84 2.06
N VAL A 77 13.36 -24.53 3.20
CA VAL A 77 13.26 -25.41 4.38
C VAL A 77 11.87 -26.05 4.38
N LEU A 78 11.80 -27.37 4.31
CA LEU A 78 10.54 -28.10 4.33
C LEU A 78 10.28 -28.67 5.73
N VAL A 79 9.10 -28.44 6.29
CA VAL A 79 8.66 -29.03 7.56
C VAL A 79 7.71 -30.18 7.28
N ALA A 80 8.09 -31.40 7.68
CA ALA A 80 7.35 -32.62 7.45
C ALA A 80 6.79 -33.22 8.76
N PRO A 81 5.63 -33.88 8.74
CA PRO A 81 5.16 -34.67 9.86
C PRO A 81 6.08 -35.87 10.13
N ALA A 82 6.22 -36.27 11.40
CA ALA A 82 7.06 -37.41 11.83
C ALA A 82 6.88 -38.68 10.97
N ALA A 83 5.63 -38.96 10.58
CA ALA A 83 5.24 -40.13 9.80
C ALA A 83 5.35 -39.93 8.27
N ALA A 84 6.09 -38.94 7.79
CA ALA A 84 6.24 -38.70 6.35
C ALA A 84 6.87 -39.91 5.63
N ASP A 85 6.15 -40.39 4.64
CA ASP A 85 6.44 -41.62 3.91
C ASP A 85 7.77 -41.53 3.13
N ALA A 86 8.46 -42.65 2.94
CA ALA A 86 9.81 -42.68 2.34
C ALA A 86 9.84 -42.17 0.88
N SER A 87 8.69 -42.20 0.19
CA SER A 87 8.50 -41.62 -1.15
C SER A 87 8.51 -40.09 -1.13
N VAL A 88 7.91 -39.49 -0.10
CA VAL A 88 7.80 -38.04 0.08
C VAL A 88 9.14 -37.44 0.44
N ARG A 89 9.91 -38.12 1.30
CA ARG A 89 11.30 -37.75 1.62
C ARG A 89 12.20 -37.79 0.39
N ARG A 90 12.09 -38.83 -0.45
CA ARG A 90 12.80 -38.90 -1.74
C ARG A 90 12.45 -37.74 -2.67
N LYS A 91 11.17 -37.36 -2.72
CA LYS A 91 10.71 -36.21 -3.53
C LYS A 91 11.27 -34.90 -2.98
N ALA A 92 11.29 -34.67 -1.67
CA ALA A 92 11.92 -33.50 -1.04
C ALA A 92 13.43 -33.41 -1.36
N VAL A 93 14.16 -34.53 -1.30
CA VAL A 93 15.58 -34.58 -1.69
C VAL A 93 15.77 -34.19 -3.16
N SER A 94 14.87 -34.63 -4.06
CA SER A 94 14.95 -34.26 -5.47
C SER A 94 14.73 -32.77 -5.76
N LEU A 95 14.09 -32.05 -4.83
CA LEU A 95 13.86 -30.59 -4.91
C LEU A 95 15.07 -29.77 -4.47
N LYS A 96 16.17 -30.40 -4.04
CA LYS A 96 17.35 -29.72 -3.47
C LYS A 96 16.97 -28.74 -2.35
N VAL A 97 16.03 -29.15 -1.49
CA VAL A 97 15.70 -28.38 -0.28
C VAL A 97 16.95 -28.17 0.56
N LEU A 98 17.05 -27.00 1.17
CA LEU A 98 18.12 -26.64 2.09
C LEU A 98 18.13 -27.57 3.31
N ALA A 99 16.95 -27.83 3.87
CA ALA A 99 16.75 -28.75 4.98
C ALA A 99 15.35 -29.34 4.96
N LEU A 100 15.23 -30.57 5.47
CA LEU A 100 13.98 -31.26 5.75
C LEU A 100 13.90 -31.46 7.27
N LEU A 101 12.96 -30.78 7.91
CA LEU A 101 12.77 -30.79 9.36
C LEU A 101 11.54 -31.63 9.72
N ASP A 102 11.71 -32.58 10.61
CA ASP A 102 10.62 -33.44 11.08
C ASP A 102 9.95 -32.83 12.31
N ARG A 103 8.62 -32.98 12.41
CA ARG A 103 7.88 -32.69 13.64
C ARG A 103 8.08 -33.82 14.66
N PRO A 104 8.08 -33.53 15.98
CA PRO A 104 7.96 -32.22 16.61
C PRO A 104 9.23 -31.38 16.41
N LEU A 105 9.04 -30.08 16.17
CA LEU A 105 10.10 -29.14 15.82
C LEU A 105 10.45 -28.25 17.02
N SER A 106 11.75 -28.08 17.32
CA SER A 106 12.20 -27.14 18.35
C SER A 106 12.63 -25.79 17.73
N GLN A 107 12.73 -24.75 18.58
CA GLN A 107 13.30 -23.46 18.15
C GLN A 107 14.77 -23.58 17.73
N GLU A 108 15.52 -24.48 18.36
CA GLU A 108 16.95 -24.68 18.11
C GLU A 108 17.19 -25.31 16.72
N ASP A 109 16.32 -26.23 16.30
CA ASP A 109 16.35 -26.82 14.96
C ASP A 109 16.18 -25.75 13.88
N LEU A 110 15.19 -24.86 14.04
CA LEU A 110 14.94 -23.75 13.14
C LEU A 110 16.10 -22.75 13.14
N ARG A 111 16.60 -22.35 14.31
CA ARG A 111 17.75 -21.43 14.42
C ARG A 111 18.97 -21.97 13.70
N THR A 112 19.28 -23.25 13.87
CA THR A 112 20.46 -23.89 13.25
C THR A 112 20.36 -23.86 11.73
N VAL A 113 19.20 -24.20 11.16
CA VAL A 113 18.99 -24.21 9.71
C VAL A 113 18.94 -22.80 9.12
N LEU A 114 18.35 -21.85 9.85
CA LEU A 114 18.18 -20.48 9.38
C LEU A 114 19.42 -19.60 9.63
N ALA A 115 20.33 -19.99 10.52
CA ALA A 115 21.53 -19.22 10.87
C ALA A 115 22.37 -18.72 9.68
N PRO A 116 22.60 -19.49 8.59
CA PRO A 116 23.35 -19.01 7.43
C PRO A 116 22.64 -17.89 6.65
N PHE A 117 21.32 -17.78 6.82
CA PHE A 117 20.45 -16.80 6.17
C PHE A 117 20.02 -15.70 7.12
N ALA A 118 20.30 -15.88 8.42
CA ALA A 118 20.11 -14.85 9.41
C ALA A 118 20.79 -13.60 8.87
N PRO A 119 20.11 -12.44 8.91
CA PRO A 119 20.83 -11.21 8.66
C PRO A 119 22.03 -11.28 9.59
N ALA A 120 23.25 -11.12 9.05
CA ALA A 120 24.41 -10.86 9.89
C ALA A 120 23.93 -9.83 10.92
N GLU A 121 24.11 -10.07 12.22
CA GLU A 121 23.66 -9.14 13.26
C GLU A 121 24.20 -7.77 12.88
N VAL A 122 23.39 -6.97 12.19
CA VAL A 122 23.77 -5.64 11.80
C VAL A 122 23.63 -4.93 13.11
N PRO A 123 24.74 -4.50 13.75
CA PRO A 123 24.65 -3.85 15.03
C PRO A 123 23.63 -2.75 14.87
N LEU A 124 22.58 -2.79 15.69
CA LEU A 124 21.51 -1.83 15.59
C LEU A 124 22.16 -0.47 15.86
N ARG A 125 22.13 0.42 14.86
CA ARG A 125 22.70 1.75 15.00
C ARG A 125 21.59 2.73 15.35
N MET A 126 21.75 3.39 16.49
CA MET A 126 20.82 4.39 16.99
C MET A 126 21.59 5.55 17.61
N SER A 127 21.05 6.76 17.43
CA SER A 127 21.53 7.90 18.19
C SER A 127 20.99 7.89 19.62
N LEU A 128 21.60 8.66 20.51
CA LEU A 128 21.11 8.82 21.88
C LEU A 128 19.67 9.37 21.90
N LEU A 129 19.32 10.30 21.00
CA LEU A 129 17.96 10.81 20.86
C LEU A 129 16.98 9.68 20.50
N GLU A 130 17.36 8.80 19.60
CA GLU A 130 16.54 7.66 19.17
C GLU A 130 16.39 6.63 20.28
N CYS A 131 17.44 6.38 21.07
CA CYS A 131 17.36 5.49 22.24
C CYS A 131 16.41 6.03 23.31
N LEU A 132 16.47 7.33 23.58
CA LEU A 132 15.51 8.00 24.48
C LEU A 132 14.08 7.90 23.92
N GLY A 133 13.87 8.21 22.63
CA GLY A 133 12.57 8.04 21.98
C GLY A 133 12.04 6.60 22.07
N ALA A 134 12.90 5.61 21.84
CA ALA A 134 12.56 4.20 21.98
C ALA A 134 12.11 3.85 23.40
N GLY A 135 12.86 4.31 24.42
CA GLY A 135 12.51 4.10 25.84
C GLY A 135 11.20 4.78 26.26
N PHE A 136 10.75 5.80 25.53
CA PHE A 136 9.43 6.41 25.74
C PHE A 136 8.30 5.57 25.15
N THR A 137 8.52 4.99 23.96
CA THR A 137 7.51 4.17 23.26
C THR A 137 7.45 2.72 23.74
N ASP A 138 8.54 2.20 24.32
CA ASP A 138 8.63 0.83 24.86
C ASP A 138 8.32 0.81 26.35
N PHE A 139 7.29 0.05 26.75
CA PHE A 139 6.84 -0.02 28.15
C PHE A 139 7.66 -1.00 29.00
N THR A 140 8.53 -1.80 28.39
CA THR A 140 9.32 -2.82 29.10
C THR A 140 10.59 -2.27 29.74
N ALA A 141 11.01 -2.87 30.85
CA ALA A 141 12.24 -2.48 31.54
C ALA A 141 13.46 -3.01 30.79
N ARG A 142 14.31 -2.10 30.32
CA ARG A 142 15.44 -2.43 29.43
C ARG A 142 16.65 -1.57 29.74
N GLU A 143 17.83 -2.18 29.60
CA GLU A 143 19.10 -1.48 29.59
C GLU A 143 19.59 -1.36 28.15
N ILE A 144 19.80 -0.13 27.67
CA ILE A 144 20.39 0.14 26.36
C ILE A 144 21.80 0.67 26.57
N THR A 145 22.78 -0.07 26.07
CA THR A 145 24.20 0.30 26.13
C THR A 145 24.68 0.81 24.78
N LEU A 146 25.26 2.01 24.77
CA LEU A 146 25.87 2.68 23.63
C LEU A 146 27.39 2.73 23.80
N GLY A 147 28.12 2.36 22.74
CA GLY A 147 29.57 2.53 22.65
C GLY A 147 29.96 3.70 21.74
N GLY A 148 30.78 4.62 22.23
CA GLY A 148 31.26 5.77 21.45
C GLY A 148 32.60 6.32 21.95
N GLU A 149 33.02 7.47 21.40
CA GLU A 149 34.25 8.17 21.80
C GLU A 149 34.22 8.64 23.26
N PHE A 150 33.03 8.81 23.83
CA PHE A 150 32.79 9.13 25.24
C PHE A 150 32.86 7.90 26.16
N GLY A 151 33.20 6.72 25.63
CA GLY A 151 33.21 5.45 26.36
C GLY A 151 31.87 4.73 26.27
N THR A 152 31.57 3.96 27.32
CA THR A 152 30.33 3.19 27.42
C THR A 152 29.29 3.97 28.22
N LEU A 153 28.11 4.16 27.62
CA LEU A 153 26.94 4.76 28.27
C LEU A 153 25.82 3.72 28.29
N SER A 154 25.32 3.37 29.46
CA SER A 154 24.11 2.53 29.58
C SER A 154 22.95 3.34 30.13
N LEU A 155 21.76 3.17 29.54
CA LEU A 155 20.53 3.86 29.89
C LEU A 155 19.54 2.82 30.43
N LEU A 156 19.05 3.02 31.65
CA LEU A 156 18.05 2.12 32.26
C LEU A 156 16.64 2.72 32.10
N PHE A 157 15.82 2.09 31.26
CA PHE A 157 14.47 2.50 30.95
C PHE A 157 13.41 1.63 31.62
N GLY A 158 12.21 2.19 31.76
CA GLY A 158 10.99 1.41 31.95
C GLY A 158 9.78 2.28 32.24
N LYS A 159 8.60 1.82 31.81
CA LYS A 159 7.33 2.56 31.94
C LYS A 159 7.40 3.98 31.35
N GLY A 160 8.08 4.16 30.20
CA GLY A 160 8.22 5.45 29.53
C GLY A 160 9.14 6.47 30.23
N SER A 161 9.88 6.06 31.26
CA SER A 161 10.78 6.90 32.05
C SER A 161 12.23 6.43 31.96
N LEU A 162 13.17 7.36 32.10
CA LEU A 162 14.58 7.08 32.32
C LEU A 162 14.85 7.01 33.82
N TRP A 163 15.26 5.85 34.32
CA TRP A 163 15.46 5.62 35.74
C TRP A 163 16.85 6.04 36.21
N THR A 164 17.88 5.76 35.43
CA THR A 164 19.26 6.17 35.71
C THR A 164 20.16 5.87 34.51
N ILE A 165 21.44 6.24 34.59
CA ILE A 165 22.44 5.94 33.58
C ILE A 165 23.71 5.37 34.22
N ARG A 166 24.44 4.54 33.49
CA ARG A 166 25.81 4.13 33.81
C ARG A 166 26.76 4.88 32.88
N HIS A 167 27.50 5.81 33.45
CA HIS A 167 28.50 6.59 32.74
C HIS A 167 29.59 7.02 33.72
N VAL A 168 30.85 7.07 33.27
CA VAL A 168 32.01 7.36 34.14
C VAL A 168 31.89 8.69 34.89
N LEU A 169 31.26 9.69 34.28
CA LEU A 169 31.08 11.03 34.87
C LEU A 169 29.81 11.20 35.71
N TYR A 170 28.87 10.24 35.68
CA TYR A 170 27.56 10.43 36.29
C TYR A 170 27.60 10.43 37.83
N PRO A 171 28.25 9.47 38.51
CA PRO A 171 28.24 9.39 39.98
C PRO A 171 28.78 10.66 40.66
N GLU A 172 29.95 11.14 40.23
CA GLU A 172 30.61 12.31 40.81
C GLU A 172 29.79 13.59 40.62
N ARG A 173 29.28 13.81 39.40
CA ARG A 173 28.40 14.95 39.10
C ARG A 173 27.11 14.90 39.89
N TYR A 174 26.56 13.70 40.07
CA TYR A 174 25.30 13.53 40.81
C TYR A 174 25.45 13.93 42.27
N VAL A 175 26.48 13.41 42.96
CA VAL A 175 26.78 13.77 44.35
C VAL A 175 27.09 15.26 44.50
N GLN A 176 27.83 15.85 43.55
CA GLN A 176 28.15 17.27 43.59
C GLN A 176 26.87 18.14 43.53
N VAL A 177 25.99 17.90 42.56
CA VAL A 177 24.75 18.68 42.41
C VAL A 177 23.79 18.49 43.58
N LEU A 178 23.72 17.28 44.16
CA LEU A 178 22.95 17.04 45.38
C LEU A 178 23.49 17.89 46.54
N ARG A 179 24.81 17.90 46.75
CA ARG A 179 25.46 18.70 47.80
C ARG A 179 25.24 20.20 47.61
N GLU A 180 25.34 20.71 46.39
CA GLU A 180 25.07 22.12 46.05
C GLU A 180 23.63 22.53 46.38
N ARG A 181 22.70 21.56 46.42
CA ARG A 181 21.30 21.77 46.81
C ARG A 181 21.00 21.44 48.28
N GLY A 182 22.03 21.20 49.09
CA GLY A 182 21.90 20.87 50.51
C GLY A 182 21.42 19.45 50.79
N LEU A 183 21.52 18.54 49.82
CA LEU A 183 21.20 17.12 49.96
C LEU A 183 22.51 16.34 50.16
N GLU A 184 22.81 15.96 51.40
CA GLU A 184 24.03 15.22 51.74
C GLU A 184 23.85 13.72 51.56
N VAL A 185 24.47 13.15 50.53
CA VAL A 185 24.47 11.70 50.28
C VAL A 185 25.82 11.23 49.75
N GLY A 186 26.25 10.05 50.19
CA GLY A 186 27.37 9.31 49.60
C GLY A 186 26.89 8.18 48.70
N LEU A 187 27.69 7.84 47.70
CA LEU A 187 27.53 6.64 46.89
C LEU A 187 28.49 5.56 47.39
N ASP A 188 28.02 4.33 47.45
CA ASP A 188 28.77 3.18 47.92
C ASP A 188 29.66 2.63 46.79
N GLU A 189 30.81 2.05 47.14
CA GLU A 189 31.68 1.33 46.20
C GLU A 189 31.02 -0.02 45.85
N GLY A 190 30.20 -0.05 44.80
CA GLY A 190 29.43 -1.24 44.42
C GLY A 190 28.77 -1.10 43.05
N ASP A 191 27.65 -1.81 42.85
CA ASP A 191 26.86 -1.65 41.63
C ASP A 191 26.36 -0.19 41.53
N PRO A 192 26.64 0.52 40.43
CA PRO A 192 26.30 1.93 40.29
C PRO A 192 24.79 2.18 40.34
N TYR A 193 23.96 1.23 39.90
CA TYR A 193 22.51 1.37 39.98
C TYR A 193 22.00 1.20 41.41
N LEU A 194 22.47 0.18 42.14
CA LEU A 194 22.09 -0.03 43.53
C LEU A 194 22.56 1.12 44.43
N SER A 195 23.76 1.64 44.19
CA SER A 195 24.28 2.77 44.94
C SER A 195 23.43 4.04 44.73
N VAL A 196 23.01 4.33 43.50
CA VAL A 196 22.13 5.48 43.22
C VAL A 196 20.73 5.24 43.80
N ALA A 197 20.22 4.02 43.71
CA ALA A 197 18.93 3.64 44.27
C ALA A 197 18.87 3.85 45.79
N GLY A 198 19.86 3.34 46.54
CA GLY A 198 19.94 3.54 47.99
C GLY A 198 20.17 5.00 48.40
N ALA A 199 20.86 5.79 47.57
CA ALA A 199 20.98 7.23 47.79
C ALA A 199 19.64 7.95 47.66
N GLU A 200 18.89 7.65 46.60
CA GLU A 200 17.57 8.25 46.31
C GLU A 200 16.49 7.80 47.30
N GLU A 201 16.51 6.54 47.71
CA GLU A 201 15.61 6.00 48.73
C GLU A 201 15.78 6.72 50.08
N ARG A 202 17.02 6.96 50.51
CA ARG A 202 17.32 7.69 51.76
C ARG A 202 16.85 9.14 51.74
N LEU A 203 16.94 9.80 50.58
CA LEU A 203 16.46 11.17 50.41
C LEU A 203 14.94 11.25 50.28
N GLY A 204 14.31 10.20 49.76
CA GLY A 204 12.91 10.18 49.38
C GLY A 204 12.62 11.01 48.11
N PRO A 205 11.54 10.69 47.38
CA PRO A 205 11.16 11.43 46.18
C PRO A 205 10.77 12.86 46.54
N SER A 206 11.48 13.84 45.98
CA SER A 206 11.18 15.27 46.15
C SER A 206 11.38 16.02 44.84
N PRO A 207 10.68 17.16 44.63
CA PRO A 207 10.91 18.01 43.45
C PRO A 207 12.36 18.49 43.34
N ALA A 208 13.02 18.72 44.47
CA ALA A 208 14.43 19.14 44.51
C ALA A 208 15.37 18.05 43.99
N LEU A 209 15.15 16.79 44.42
CA LEU A 209 15.89 15.61 43.96
C LEU A 209 15.65 15.36 42.47
N LEU A 210 14.40 15.38 42.03
CA LEU A 210 14.05 15.18 40.61
C LEU A 210 14.73 16.21 39.71
N ALA A 211 14.67 17.49 40.09
CA ALA A 211 15.32 18.57 39.33
C ALA A 211 16.86 18.47 39.37
N ALA A 212 17.45 17.98 40.46
CA ALA A 212 18.89 17.72 40.54
C ALA A 212 19.30 16.60 39.58
N LYS A 213 18.57 15.48 39.63
CA LYS A 213 18.78 14.30 38.78
C LYS A 213 18.64 14.64 37.30
N GLN A 214 17.57 15.34 36.92
CA GLN A 214 17.33 15.78 35.54
C GLN A 214 18.48 16.66 35.03
N SER A 215 18.97 17.60 35.85
CA SER A 215 20.09 18.48 35.48
C SER A 215 21.40 17.71 35.23
N VAL A 216 21.68 16.71 36.07
CA VAL A 216 22.89 15.88 35.93
C VAL A 216 22.78 14.95 34.72
N LEU A 217 21.61 14.36 34.48
CA LEU A 217 21.35 13.55 33.29
C LEU A 217 21.55 14.39 32.03
N LEU A 218 20.89 15.56 31.94
CA LEU A 218 21.02 16.47 30.79
C LEU A 218 22.48 16.86 30.52
N SER A 219 23.21 17.29 31.54
CA SER A 219 24.62 17.72 31.39
C SER A 219 25.57 16.56 31.03
N THR A 220 25.25 15.34 31.43
CA THR A 220 26.04 14.14 31.07
C THR A 220 25.74 13.72 29.64
N LEU A 221 24.46 13.64 29.28
CA LEU A 221 23.99 13.21 27.97
C LEU A 221 24.32 14.22 26.86
N ALA A 222 24.28 15.52 27.14
CA ALA A 222 24.66 16.56 26.19
C ALA A 222 26.13 16.45 25.72
N GLY A 223 27.00 15.85 26.54
CA GLY A 223 28.40 15.58 26.18
C GLY A 223 28.59 14.42 25.20
N CYS A 224 27.54 13.65 24.87
CA CYS A 224 27.63 12.40 24.12
C CYS A 224 27.23 12.53 22.64
N SER A 225 27.29 13.72 22.03
CA SER A 225 26.89 13.98 20.62
C SER A 225 25.54 13.34 20.26
N PRO A 226 24.42 13.88 20.74
CA PRO A 226 23.16 13.15 20.89
C PRO A 226 22.53 12.63 19.58
N HIS A 227 22.96 13.16 18.44
CA HIS A 227 22.45 12.86 17.10
C HIS A 227 23.28 11.82 16.33
N GLN A 228 24.48 11.46 16.79
CA GLN A 228 25.36 10.53 16.07
C GLN A 228 24.87 9.09 16.27
N ALA A 229 24.77 8.32 15.17
CA ALA A 229 24.36 6.93 15.23
C ALA A 229 25.47 6.03 15.76
N LEU A 230 25.21 5.35 16.87
CA LEU A 230 26.14 4.48 17.59
C LEU A 230 25.62 3.04 17.58
N GLU A 231 26.53 2.07 17.70
CA GLU A 231 26.13 0.69 17.91
C GLU A 231 25.53 0.53 19.29
N ILE A 232 24.36 -0.12 19.36
CA ILE A 232 23.66 -0.35 20.61
C ILE A 232 23.54 -1.83 20.93
N ARG A 233 23.50 -2.11 22.24
CA ARG A 233 23.15 -3.41 22.80
C ARG A 233 21.96 -3.22 23.74
N THR A 234 20.99 -4.11 23.65
CA THR A 234 19.78 -4.05 24.47
C THR A 234 19.68 -5.31 25.29
N GLU A 235 19.48 -5.16 26.59
CA GLU A 235 19.33 -6.25 27.55
C GLU A 235 18.07 -6.01 28.39
N ASP A 236 17.36 -7.08 28.74
CA ASP A 236 16.26 -6.99 29.70
C ASP A 236 16.84 -6.66 31.08
N ALA A 237 16.24 -5.70 31.77
CA ALA A 237 16.78 -5.21 33.02
C ALA A 237 15.72 -5.17 34.13
N VAL A 238 16.15 -5.39 35.36
CA VAL A 238 15.32 -5.17 36.55
C VAL A 238 15.64 -3.79 37.09
N ILE A 239 14.62 -2.96 37.27
CA ILE A 239 14.77 -1.63 37.85
C ILE A 239 14.90 -1.78 39.36
N PRO A 240 16.03 -1.35 39.97
CA PRO A 240 16.16 -1.35 41.42
C PRO A 240 15.07 -0.54 42.12
N GLU A 241 14.56 -1.06 43.23
CA GLU A 241 13.67 -0.30 44.12
C GLU A 241 14.40 0.93 44.68
N GLY A 242 13.68 2.04 44.86
CA GLY A 242 14.23 3.29 45.40
C GLY A 242 14.67 4.31 44.35
N LEU A 243 14.88 3.90 43.09
CA LEU A 243 15.18 4.84 42.01
C LEU A 243 13.99 5.78 41.73
N VAL A 244 14.28 7.06 41.51
CA VAL A 244 13.33 8.10 41.13
C VAL A 244 13.30 8.21 39.61
N PRO A 245 12.18 7.94 38.93
CA PRO A 245 12.09 8.03 37.48
C PRO A 245 12.15 9.49 37.01
N VAL A 246 12.79 9.72 35.86
CA VAL A 246 12.78 11.00 35.16
C VAL A 246 12.03 10.83 33.84
N ASP A 247 11.08 11.73 33.61
CA ASP A 247 10.30 11.75 32.38
C ASP A 247 11.21 11.96 31.15
N ILE A 248 11.11 11.08 30.15
CA ILE A 248 11.98 11.10 28.97
C ILE A 248 11.82 12.40 28.16
N PRO A 249 10.60 12.87 27.83
CA PRO A 249 10.40 14.16 27.19
C PRO A 249 11.14 15.33 27.86
N SER A 250 11.17 15.36 29.20
CA SER A 250 11.89 16.39 29.96
C SER A 250 13.41 16.43 29.71
N ILE A 251 13.97 15.34 29.19
CA ILE A 251 15.38 15.19 28.79
C ILE A 251 15.53 15.33 27.27
N LEU A 252 14.65 14.70 26.51
CA LEU A 252 14.71 14.63 25.05
C LEU A 252 14.53 16.01 24.40
N VAL A 253 13.60 16.82 24.90
CA VAL A 253 13.31 18.15 24.35
C VAL A 253 14.53 19.08 24.44
N PRO A 254 15.19 19.26 25.61
CA PRO A 254 16.43 20.05 25.67
C PRO A 254 17.58 19.49 24.82
N LEU A 255 17.78 18.16 24.80
CA LEU A 255 18.86 17.57 23.99
C LEU A 255 18.66 17.78 22.49
N MET A 256 17.42 17.84 22.04
CA MET A 256 17.08 18.12 20.64
C MET A 256 17.56 19.50 20.18
N GLU A 257 17.66 20.50 21.07
CA GLU A 257 18.16 21.84 20.71
C GLU A 257 19.61 21.81 20.23
N HIS A 258 20.37 20.80 20.67
CA HIS A 258 21.76 20.56 20.29
C HIS A 258 21.92 19.70 19.04
N ALA A 259 20.82 19.21 18.45
CA ALA A 259 20.90 18.50 17.17
C ALA A 259 21.26 19.50 16.05
N PRO A 260 22.32 19.23 15.27
CA PRO A 260 22.68 20.06 14.13
C PRO A 260 21.64 19.88 13.02
N GLU A 261 21.38 20.96 12.27
CA GLU A 261 20.40 20.95 11.19
C GLU A 261 20.79 19.92 10.11
N GLU A 262 22.09 19.74 9.90
CA GLU A 262 22.65 18.81 8.92
C GLU A 262 22.28 17.35 9.22
N ALA A 263 22.20 16.97 10.50
CA ALA A 263 21.81 15.62 10.89
C ALA A 263 20.34 15.33 10.56
N LEU A 264 19.51 16.35 10.42
CA LEU A 264 18.08 16.24 10.14
C LEU A 264 17.73 16.39 8.65
N ASN A 265 18.74 16.49 7.78
CA ASN A 265 18.54 16.72 6.34
C ASN A 265 17.65 15.65 5.66
N VAL A 266 17.69 14.41 6.14
CA VAL A 266 16.86 13.32 5.57
C VAL A 266 15.36 13.63 5.63
N LEU A 267 14.92 14.39 6.64
CA LEU A 267 13.52 14.80 6.81
C LEU A 267 13.08 15.83 5.74
N TRP A 268 14.01 16.44 5.01
CA TRP A 268 13.70 17.41 3.96
C TRP A 268 13.59 16.79 2.56
N SER A 269 13.69 15.46 2.47
CA SER A 269 13.55 14.70 1.22
C SER A 269 12.14 14.84 0.65
N GLU A 270 11.98 14.88 -0.67
CA GLU A 270 10.67 15.12 -1.32
C GLU A 270 9.65 14.00 -1.07
N GLY A 271 10.14 12.77 -0.85
CA GLY A 271 9.31 11.62 -0.54
C GLY A 271 8.84 11.56 0.91
N PHE A 272 9.36 12.40 1.82
CA PHE A 272 9.00 12.35 3.23
C PHE A 272 7.82 13.27 3.56
N ARG A 273 6.81 12.68 4.19
CA ARG A 273 5.63 13.37 4.69
C ARG A 273 5.32 12.89 6.10
N VAL A 274 4.62 13.72 6.86
CA VAL A 274 4.15 13.40 8.20
C VAL A 274 2.68 13.73 8.37
N ARG A 275 1.99 12.91 9.16
CA ARG A 275 0.62 13.16 9.61
C ARG A 275 0.51 12.92 11.11
N THR A 276 -0.45 13.54 11.77
CA THR A 276 -0.77 13.27 13.18
C THR A 276 -1.13 11.80 13.34
N SER A 277 -0.48 11.13 14.28
CA SER A 277 -0.88 9.79 14.68
C SER A 277 -2.16 9.88 15.52
N GLY A 278 -2.92 8.78 15.57
CA GLY A 278 -4.12 8.70 16.42
C GLY A 278 -3.81 8.53 17.91
N SER A 279 -2.54 8.62 18.33
CA SER A 279 -2.14 8.46 19.73
C SER A 279 -2.57 9.68 20.54
N THR A 280 -3.13 9.44 21.72
CA THR A 280 -3.42 10.50 22.69
C THR A 280 -2.12 11.15 23.14
N ILE A 281 -2.06 12.48 23.05
CA ILE A 281 -0.98 13.26 23.66
C ILE A 281 -1.06 13.04 25.18
N PRO A 282 0.01 12.57 25.83
CA PRO A 282 0.03 12.48 27.30
C PRO A 282 -0.20 13.86 27.92
N GLU A 283 -1.06 13.95 28.93
CA GLU A 283 -1.41 15.23 29.57
C GLU A 283 -0.20 15.96 30.16
N ASP A 284 0.81 15.20 30.60
CA ASP A 284 2.04 15.72 31.21
C ASP A 284 3.15 16.04 30.19
N LEU A 285 2.92 15.81 28.90
CA LEU A 285 3.93 16.10 27.88
C LEU A 285 4.07 17.61 27.70
N ALA A 286 5.25 18.14 28.03
CA ALA A 286 5.59 19.55 27.85
C ALA A 286 5.74 19.92 26.35
N ILE A 287 4.61 20.06 25.66
CA ILE A 287 4.53 20.51 24.27
C ILE A 287 4.74 22.02 24.22
N ARG A 288 5.77 22.45 23.49
CA ARG A 288 6.01 23.86 23.18
C ARG A 288 5.04 24.37 22.12
N PRO A 289 4.78 25.70 22.03
CA PRO A 289 3.93 26.27 21.00
C PRO A 289 4.31 25.83 19.57
N GLU A 290 5.61 25.71 19.26
CA GLU A 290 6.06 25.21 17.95
C GLU A 290 5.59 23.77 17.65
N HIS A 291 5.59 22.88 18.63
CA HIS A 291 5.18 21.49 18.48
C HIS A 291 3.65 21.39 18.29
N GLY A 292 2.88 22.20 19.05
CA GLY A 292 1.44 22.30 18.88
C GLY A 292 1.04 22.84 17.51
N PHE A 293 1.78 23.82 17.00
CA PHE A 293 1.59 24.32 15.63
C PHE A 293 1.83 23.21 14.59
N ILE A 294 2.95 22.48 14.68
CA ILE A 294 3.25 21.37 13.74
C ILE A 294 2.12 20.33 13.76
N LEU A 295 1.70 19.86 14.95
CA LEU A 295 0.60 18.91 15.08
C LEU A 295 -0.69 19.44 14.44
N SER A 296 -1.04 20.71 14.65
CA SER A 296 -2.24 21.32 14.06
C SER A 296 -2.24 21.34 12.52
N GLN A 297 -1.06 21.41 11.89
CA GLN A 297 -0.93 21.48 10.43
C GLN A 297 -0.89 20.09 9.77
N CYS A 298 -0.59 19.05 10.55
CA CYS A 298 -0.36 17.68 10.07
C CYS A 298 -1.60 16.77 10.15
N GLY A 299 -2.82 17.33 10.19
CA GLY A 299 -4.05 16.50 10.10
C GLY A 299 -4.15 15.69 8.80
N GLU A 300 -3.53 16.20 7.72
CA GLU A 300 -3.29 15.48 6.46
C GLU A 300 -1.77 15.34 6.21
N PRO A 301 -1.32 14.35 5.40
CA PRO A 301 0.10 14.16 5.09
C PRO A 301 0.75 15.41 4.47
N ARG A 302 1.71 16.00 5.21
CA ARG A 302 2.41 17.25 4.83
C ARG A 302 3.91 17.04 4.72
N SER A 303 4.54 17.73 3.77
CA SER A 303 6.00 17.78 3.70
C SER A 303 6.58 18.87 4.62
N LEU A 304 7.84 18.74 5.02
CA LEU A 304 8.51 19.78 5.81
C LEU A 304 8.69 21.09 5.05
N LYS A 305 8.85 21.00 3.71
CA LYS A 305 8.88 22.18 2.84
C LYS A 305 7.57 22.97 3.00
N ASP A 306 6.41 22.29 2.95
CA ASP A 306 5.11 22.94 3.11
C ASP A 306 4.92 23.55 4.51
N LEU A 307 5.41 22.88 5.56
CA LEU A 307 5.38 23.40 6.93
C LEU A 307 6.22 24.68 7.08
N SER A 308 7.39 24.72 6.43
CA SER A 308 8.31 25.86 6.48
C SER A 308 7.78 27.10 5.74
N VAL A 309 6.96 26.93 4.69
CA VAL A 309 6.43 28.03 3.87
C VAL A 309 5.50 28.96 4.65
N THR A 310 4.92 28.50 5.76
CA THR A 310 4.07 29.32 6.63
C THR A 310 4.81 30.49 7.28
N GLY A 311 6.15 30.46 7.32
CA GLY A 311 7.00 31.56 7.81
C GLY A 311 7.01 31.76 9.32
N ILE A 312 6.23 30.98 10.08
CA ILE A 312 6.12 31.08 11.55
C ILE A 312 7.31 30.42 12.25
N LEU A 313 7.83 29.32 11.70
CA LEU A 313 8.90 28.52 12.28
C LEU A 313 10.14 28.51 11.38
N THR A 314 11.32 28.56 11.98
CA THR A 314 12.59 28.39 11.28
C THR A 314 12.78 26.94 10.79
N ARG A 315 13.66 26.74 9.80
CA ARG A 315 14.01 25.41 9.27
C ARG A 315 14.45 24.45 10.38
N LYS A 316 15.31 24.93 11.29
CA LYS A 316 15.75 24.16 12.46
C LYS A 316 14.57 23.76 13.35
N GLN A 317 13.68 24.69 13.71
CA GLN A 317 12.52 24.41 14.57
C GLN A 317 11.55 23.39 13.95
N VAL A 318 11.29 23.50 12.65
CA VAL A 318 10.46 22.52 11.94
C VAL A 318 11.12 21.15 11.95
N GLY A 319 12.41 21.07 11.59
CA GLY A 319 13.16 19.81 11.57
C GLY A 319 13.22 19.14 12.94
N SER A 320 13.62 19.88 13.98
CA SER A 320 13.73 19.37 15.35
C SER A 320 12.37 18.99 15.93
N GLY A 321 11.34 19.81 15.69
CA GLY A 321 9.98 19.56 16.16
C GLY A 321 9.38 18.32 15.51
N VAL A 322 9.48 18.18 14.19
CA VAL A 322 8.99 16.99 13.49
C VAL A 322 9.75 15.74 13.95
N TYR A 323 11.08 15.81 14.07
CA TYR A 323 11.87 14.67 14.50
C TYR A 323 11.49 14.19 15.90
N LEU A 324 11.40 15.13 16.85
CA LEU A 324 10.95 14.89 18.21
C LEU A 324 9.57 14.22 18.22
N LEU A 325 8.60 14.79 17.51
CA LEU A 325 7.22 14.28 17.51
C LEU A 325 7.12 12.90 16.85
N CYS A 326 7.94 12.59 15.84
CA CYS A 326 8.04 11.23 15.29
C CYS A 326 8.62 10.23 16.30
N MET A 327 9.66 10.60 17.04
CA MET A 327 10.24 9.74 18.09
C MET A 327 9.28 9.49 19.26
N LEU A 328 8.46 10.49 19.60
CA LEU A 328 7.41 10.35 20.62
C LEU A 328 6.15 9.63 20.10
N GLY A 329 6.13 9.24 18.82
CA GLY A 329 4.99 8.55 18.20
C GLY A 329 3.76 9.44 17.95
N LEU A 330 3.88 10.77 18.10
CA LEU A 330 2.80 11.74 17.87
C LEU A 330 2.62 12.13 16.39
N LEU A 331 3.65 11.88 15.57
CA LEU A 331 3.58 11.97 14.11
C LEU A 331 3.91 10.61 13.49
N SER A 332 3.08 10.18 12.55
CA SER A 332 3.34 9.01 11.71
C SER A 332 4.06 9.44 10.43
N PRO A 333 5.24 8.87 10.13
CA PRO A 333 5.97 9.14 8.89
C PRO A 333 5.33 8.42 7.70
N GLU A 334 5.39 9.04 6.53
CA GLU A 334 5.17 8.43 5.23
C GLU A 334 6.45 8.69 4.38
N PRO A 335 7.19 7.64 3.95
CA PRO A 335 6.90 6.22 4.10
C PRO A 335 6.95 5.75 5.56
N GLU A 336 6.18 4.70 5.87
CA GLU A 336 6.13 4.13 7.21
C GLU A 336 7.50 3.56 7.63
N VAL A 337 7.86 3.82 8.88
CA VAL A 337 9.11 3.36 9.50
C VAL A 337 8.72 2.58 10.76
N GLU A 338 9.28 1.39 10.92
CA GLU A 338 9.03 0.56 12.10
C GLU A 338 9.55 1.27 13.37
N PRO A 339 8.80 1.23 14.48
CA PRO A 339 9.26 1.78 15.74
C PRO A 339 10.45 0.97 16.30
N PRO A 340 11.40 1.61 16.97
CA PRO A 340 11.48 3.06 17.21
C PRO A 340 11.84 3.84 15.95
N PHE A 341 11.32 5.07 15.84
CA PHE A 341 11.60 5.94 14.69
C PHE A 341 13.10 6.27 14.60
N ARG A 342 13.72 5.94 13.46
CA ARG A 342 15.15 6.17 13.20
C ARG A 342 15.38 6.88 11.88
N LEU A 343 16.28 7.84 11.85
CA LEU A 343 16.64 8.57 10.63
C LEU A 343 17.29 7.66 9.59
N GLU A 344 18.10 6.70 10.04
CA GLU A 344 18.73 5.69 9.19
C GLU A 344 17.68 4.80 8.52
N ALA A 345 16.70 4.32 9.29
CA ALA A 345 15.62 3.49 8.77
C ALA A 345 14.74 4.27 7.78
N LEU A 346 14.46 5.54 8.08
CA LEU A 346 13.76 6.42 7.15
C LEU A 346 14.53 6.59 5.84
N ARG A 347 15.85 6.78 5.88
CA ARG A 347 16.68 6.91 4.67
C ARG A 347 16.53 5.69 3.78
N VAL A 348 16.66 4.50 4.35
CA VAL A 348 16.47 3.23 3.63
C VAL A 348 15.07 3.13 3.03
N SER A 349 14.03 3.44 3.81
CA SER A 349 12.64 3.41 3.32
C SER A 349 12.39 4.39 2.16
N LEU A 350 13.00 5.58 2.20
CA LEU A 350 12.92 6.56 1.11
C LEU A 350 13.63 6.07 -0.16
N GLU A 351 14.85 5.54 -0.02
CA GLU A 351 15.60 4.97 -1.14
C GLU A 351 14.85 3.80 -1.79
N GLU A 352 14.23 2.93 -0.99
CA GLU A 352 13.39 1.83 -1.48
C GLU A 352 12.13 2.34 -2.21
N ALA A 353 11.48 3.38 -1.68
CA ALA A 353 10.32 4.00 -2.30
C ALA A 353 10.69 4.65 -3.64
N GLU A 354 11.79 5.41 -3.71
CA GLU A 354 12.32 5.99 -4.94
C GLU A 354 12.70 4.92 -5.96
N GLY A 355 13.38 3.86 -5.51
CA GLY A 355 13.71 2.71 -6.35
C GLY A 355 12.48 1.99 -6.88
N ARG A 356 11.39 1.93 -6.11
CA ARG A 356 10.09 1.39 -6.56
C ARG A 356 9.45 2.30 -7.61
N ILE A 357 9.41 3.61 -7.36
CA ILE A 357 8.89 4.61 -8.30
C ILE A 357 9.62 4.49 -9.64
N ARG A 358 10.96 4.48 -9.60
CA ARG A 358 11.80 4.38 -10.79
C ARG A 358 11.52 3.11 -11.58
N ARG A 359 11.54 1.94 -10.94
CA ARG A 359 11.27 0.64 -11.61
C ARG A 359 9.88 0.58 -12.23
N GLN A 360 8.85 1.08 -11.53
CA GLN A 360 7.48 1.10 -12.05
C GLN A 360 7.33 2.07 -13.23
N SER A 361 7.93 3.26 -13.14
CA SER A 361 7.97 4.22 -14.25
C SER A 361 8.68 3.65 -15.49
N GLU A 362 9.84 3.02 -15.30
CA GLU A 362 10.58 2.36 -16.38
C GLU A 362 9.75 1.22 -17.00
N ALA A 363 9.05 0.43 -16.20
CA ALA A 363 8.17 -0.63 -16.69
C ALA A 363 7.00 -0.09 -17.53
N ILE A 364 6.34 1.00 -17.09
CA ILE A 364 5.26 1.64 -17.85
C ILE A 364 5.80 2.20 -19.17
N GLN A 365 6.94 2.89 -19.16
CA GLN A 365 7.55 3.43 -20.37
C GLN A 365 8.00 2.33 -21.33
N SER A 366 8.54 1.22 -20.81
CA SER A 366 8.93 0.06 -21.61
C SER A 366 7.70 -0.56 -22.27
N LEU A 367 6.60 -0.74 -21.52
CA LEU A 367 5.35 -1.27 -22.03
C LEU A 367 4.73 -0.34 -23.09
N LEU A 368 4.77 0.97 -22.87
CA LEU A 368 4.28 1.93 -23.86
C LEU A 368 5.10 1.85 -25.15
N ARG A 369 6.44 1.82 -25.04
CA ARG A 369 7.33 1.69 -26.19
C ARG A 369 7.09 0.39 -26.95
N SER A 370 6.93 -0.73 -26.25
CA SER A 370 6.63 -2.00 -26.90
C SER A 370 5.32 -1.91 -27.68
N LEU A 371 4.28 -1.27 -27.13
CA LEU A 371 2.99 -1.14 -27.80
C LEU A 371 2.97 -0.13 -28.96
N GLN A 372 3.97 0.74 -29.10
CA GLN A 372 4.05 1.72 -30.19
C GLN A 372 4.75 1.19 -31.44
N VAL A 373 5.29 -0.04 -31.41
CA VAL A 373 5.92 -0.66 -32.58
C VAL A 373 4.87 -0.89 -33.69
N PRO A 374 5.07 -0.34 -34.91
CA PRO A 374 4.14 -0.55 -36.03
C PRO A 374 4.02 -2.04 -36.38
N GLY A 375 2.78 -2.49 -36.66
CA GLY A 375 2.52 -3.86 -37.12
C GLY A 375 2.40 -4.91 -36.03
N GLN A 376 2.30 -4.53 -34.75
CA GLN A 376 1.99 -5.49 -33.69
C GLN A 376 0.60 -6.10 -33.85
N ASN A 377 0.55 -7.42 -33.74
CA ASN A 377 -0.69 -8.16 -33.72
C ASN A 377 -1.34 -8.09 -32.32
N PRO A 378 -2.68 -7.95 -32.21
CA PRO A 378 -3.45 -8.12 -30.96
C PRO A 378 -2.94 -9.20 -29.98
N TYR A 379 -2.52 -10.37 -30.47
CA TYR A 379 -1.99 -11.43 -29.60
C TYR A 379 -0.67 -11.03 -28.91
N GLN A 380 0.21 -10.32 -29.61
CA GLN A 380 1.48 -9.82 -29.06
C GLN A 380 1.26 -8.71 -28.03
N ILE A 381 0.26 -7.85 -28.25
CA ILE A 381 -0.12 -6.76 -27.33
C ILE A 381 -0.52 -7.33 -25.95
N LEU A 382 -1.28 -8.43 -25.95
CA LEU A 382 -1.71 -9.10 -24.72
C LEU A 382 -0.74 -10.17 -24.22
N GLY A 383 0.32 -10.48 -24.99
CA GLY A 383 1.29 -11.52 -24.64
C GLY A 383 0.70 -12.93 -24.62
N VAL A 384 -0.31 -13.20 -25.46
CA VAL A 384 -0.98 -14.50 -25.59
C VAL A 384 -0.60 -15.18 -26.92
N PRO A 385 -0.66 -16.52 -27.01
CA PRO A 385 -0.33 -17.20 -28.26
C PRO A 385 -1.41 -16.96 -29.34
N PRO A 386 -1.10 -17.13 -30.64
CA PRO A 386 -2.04 -16.83 -31.74
C PRO A 386 -3.32 -17.67 -31.76
N ASP A 387 -3.30 -18.83 -31.09
CA ASP A 387 -4.42 -19.75 -30.93
C ASP A 387 -5.23 -19.50 -29.65
N ALA A 388 -4.92 -18.42 -28.91
CA ALA A 388 -5.57 -18.11 -27.65
C ALA A 388 -7.09 -17.95 -27.79
N THR A 389 -7.80 -18.58 -26.85
CA THR A 389 -9.25 -18.47 -26.75
C THR A 389 -9.69 -17.08 -26.28
N PRO A 390 -10.94 -16.66 -26.55
CA PRO A 390 -11.52 -15.43 -26.02
C PRO A 390 -11.37 -15.28 -24.50
N ALA A 391 -11.50 -16.39 -23.76
CA ALA A 391 -11.36 -16.42 -22.32
C ALA A 391 -9.90 -16.23 -21.86
N GLU A 392 -8.91 -16.68 -22.63
CA GLU A 392 -7.49 -16.45 -22.37
C GLU A 392 -7.10 -15.00 -22.66
N ALA A 393 -7.57 -14.44 -23.78
CA ALA A 393 -7.37 -13.04 -24.11
C ALA A 393 -8.00 -12.10 -23.05
N GLN A 394 -9.21 -12.43 -22.59
CA GLN A 394 -9.85 -11.68 -21.49
C GLN A 394 -9.03 -11.76 -20.19
N ARG A 395 -8.60 -12.96 -19.77
CA ARG A 395 -7.76 -13.12 -18.57
C ARG A 395 -6.44 -12.35 -18.67
N ALA A 396 -5.80 -12.36 -19.83
CA ALA A 396 -4.56 -11.62 -20.06
C ALA A 396 -4.76 -10.10 -20.01
N SER A 397 -5.83 -9.60 -20.64
CA SER A 397 -6.24 -8.19 -20.56
C SER A 397 -6.53 -7.77 -19.13
N GLU A 398 -7.35 -8.51 -18.40
CA GLU A 398 -7.68 -8.25 -16.99
C GLU A 398 -6.43 -8.24 -16.11
N ALA A 399 -5.51 -9.20 -16.29
CA ALA A 399 -4.24 -9.24 -15.57
C ALA A 399 -3.39 -7.99 -15.85
N LEU A 400 -3.32 -7.53 -17.10
CA LEU A 400 -2.61 -6.31 -17.47
C LEU A 400 -3.26 -5.05 -16.87
N LEU A 401 -4.59 -4.95 -16.95
CA LEU A 401 -5.35 -3.82 -16.39
C LEU A 401 -5.21 -3.74 -14.87
N ARG A 402 -5.19 -4.89 -14.18
CA ARG A 402 -4.98 -4.99 -12.73
C ARG A 402 -3.59 -4.51 -12.32
N ARG A 403 -2.54 -4.82 -13.08
CA ARG A 403 -1.18 -4.32 -12.83
C ARG A 403 -1.06 -2.80 -12.96
N LEU A 404 -1.96 -2.19 -13.74
CA LEU A 404 -2.02 -0.75 -13.98
C LEU A 404 -3.12 -0.05 -13.15
N SER A 405 -3.59 -0.70 -12.08
CA SER A 405 -4.55 -0.10 -11.15
C SER A 405 -3.87 0.88 -10.19
N PRO A 406 -4.63 1.84 -9.61
CA PRO A 406 -4.10 2.74 -8.57
C PRO A 406 -3.63 2.00 -7.32
N GLU A 407 -4.14 0.80 -7.07
CA GLU A 407 -3.79 -0.02 -5.89
C GLU A 407 -2.42 -0.69 -6.03
N MET A 408 -2.03 -1.06 -7.25
CA MET A 408 -0.78 -1.78 -7.53
C MET A 408 0.40 -0.84 -7.84
N LEU A 409 0.10 0.36 -8.31
CA LEU A 409 1.11 1.37 -8.65
C LEU A 409 1.31 2.35 -7.51
N HIS A 410 2.54 2.84 -7.36
CA HIS A 410 2.81 3.93 -6.44
C HIS A 410 1.97 5.17 -6.83
N PRO A 411 1.36 5.90 -5.88
CA PRO A 411 0.48 7.04 -6.18
C PRO A 411 1.14 8.12 -7.05
N GLU A 412 2.45 8.31 -6.90
CA GLU A 412 3.21 9.24 -7.72
C GLU A 412 3.42 8.74 -9.15
N VAL A 413 3.72 7.46 -9.33
CA VAL A 413 3.86 6.84 -10.66
C VAL A 413 2.52 6.91 -11.40
N PHE A 414 1.42 6.61 -10.72
CA PHE A 414 0.09 6.69 -11.30
C PHE A 414 -0.26 8.12 -11.76
N ARG A 415 0.04 9.13 -10.93
CA ARG A 415 -0.14 10.54 -11.29
C ARG A 415 0.73 10.96 -12.48
N ARG A 416 2.02 10.61 -12.44
CA ARG A 416 3.01 10.98 -13.48
C ARG A 416 2.69 10.34 -14.83
N HIS A 417 2.25 9.08 -14.84
CA HIS A 417 2.00 8.29 -16.05
C HIS A 417 0.52 8.10 -16.37
N GLN A 418 -0.37 8.95 -15.84
CA GLN A 418 -1.81 8.78 -15.99
C GLN A 418 -2.25 8.66 -17.47
N ARG A 419 -1.65 9.48 -18.35
CA ARG A 419 -1.92 9.47 -19.80
C ARG A 419 -1.41 8.19 -20.46
N ASP A 420 -0.19 7.77 -20.14
CA ASP A 420 0.42 6.56 -20.69
C ASP A 420 -0.37 5.32 -20.28
N ILE A 421 -0.77 5.24 -19.02
CA ILE A 421 -1.61 4.17 -18.48
C ILE A 421 -2.93 4.10 -19.24
N LEU A 422 -3.61 5.24 -19.48
CA LEU A 422 -4.86 5.26 -20.24
C LEU A 422 -4.69 4.73 -21.67
N LEU A 423 -3.60 5.11 -22.34
CA LEU A 423 -3.31 4.63 -23.69
C LEU A 423 -3.02 3.12 -23.72
N ILE A 424 -2.25 2.62 -22.76
CA ILE A 424 -1.99 1.18 -22.61
C ILE A 424 -3.30 0.43 -22.37
N LYS A 425 -4.17 0.92 -21.48
CA LYS A 425 -5.48 0.32 -21.20
C LYS A 425 -6.37 0.28 -22.45
N ALA A 426 -6.38 1.36 -23.24
CA ALA A 426 -7.13 1.40 -24.48
C ALA A 426 -6.64 0.34 -25.49
N LYS A 427 -5.32 0.23 -25.68
CA LYS A 427 -4.72 -0.78 -26.58
C LYS A 427 -4.98 -2.21 -26.13
N ALA A 428 -4.93 -2.48 -24.82
CA ALA A 428 -5.24 -3.81 -24.28
C ALA A 428 -6.70 -4.22 -24.58
N ASN A 429 -7.64 -3.29 -24.37
CA ASN A 429 -9.06 -3.53 -24.67
C ASN A 429 -9.31 -3.70 -26.18
N GLU A 430 -8.67 -2.89 -27.01
CA GLU A 430 -8.74 -3.03 -28.48
C GLU A 430 -8.24 -4.40 -28.94
N ALA A 431 -7.07 -4.83 -28.44
CA ALA A 431 -6.51 -6.14 -28.75
C ALA A 431 -7.43 -7.28 -28.31
N GLN A 432 -8.03 -7.19 -27.12
CA GLN A 432 -9.00 -8.18 -26.64
C GLN A 432 -10.20 -8.29 -27.58
N LEU A 433 -10.78 -7.16 -28.00
CA LEU A 433 -11.93 -7.14 -28.90
C LEU A 433 -11.56 -7.74 -30.27
N LEU A 434 -10.38 -7.41 -30.81
CA LEU A 434 -9.91 -7.95 -32.09
C LEU A 434 -9.69 -9.48 -32.04
N ILE A 435 -9.19 -10.02 -30.94
CA ILE A 435 -9.05 -11.48 -30.77
C ILE A 435 -10.43 -12.15 -30.68
N GLN A 436 -11.37 -11.55 -29.93
CA GLN A 436 -12.73 -12.08 -29.83
C GLN A 436 -13.43 -12.11 -31.18
N THR A 437 -13.37 -11.01 -31.96
CA THR A 437 -14.01 -10.95 -33.27
C THR A 437 -13.37 -11.93 -34.25
N ALA A 438 -12.04 -12.03 -34.29
CA ALA A 438 -11.32 -12.99 -35.13
C ALA A 438 -11.72 -14.45 -34.81
N TYR A 439 -11.84 -14.79 -33.52
CA TYR A 439 -12.27 -16.12 -33.07
C TYR A 439 -13.70 -16.46 -33.50
N PHE A 440 -14.63 -15.51 -33.40
CA PHE A 440 -16.01 -15.74 -33.86
C PHE A 440 -16.11 -15.88 -35.38
N GLN A 441 -15.29 -15.14 -36.14
CA GLN A 441 -15.24 -15.24 -37.60
C GLN A 441 -14.68 -16.58 -38.07
N SER A 442 -13.59 -17.05 -37.47
CA SER A 442 -12.99 -18.36 -37.81
C SER A 442 -13.92 -19.53 -37.49
N ARG A 443 -14.68 -19.44 -36.39
CA ARG A 443 -15.68 -20.47 -36.03
C ARG A 443 -16.91 -20.46 -36.95
N LYS A 444 -17.28 -19.31 -37.51
CA LYS A 444 -18.40 -19.18 -38.46
C LYS A 444 -18.03 -19.67 -39.86
N GLY A 445 -16.77 -19.49 -40.28
CA GLY A 445 -16.25 -20.04 -41.54
C GLY A 445 -16.09 -21.57 -41.55
N GLY A 446 -16.11 -22.23 -40.39
CA GLY A 446 -16.05 -23.69 -40.27
C GLY A 446 -17.40 -24.43 -40.39
N LEU A 447 -18.53 -23.70 -40.53
CA LEU A 447 -19.87 -24.28 -40.61
C LEU A 447 -20.53 -24.15 -42.00
N GLU A 448 -19.84 -23.56 -42.98
CA GLU A 448 -20.29 -23.52 -44.38
C GLU A 448 -19.14 -23.92 -45.30
N ALA A 449 -19.05 -25.21 -45.61
CA ALA A 449 -18.31 -25.69 -46.76
C ALA A 449 -19.16 -26.72 -47.52
N PRO A 450 -19.78 -26.36 -48.64
CA PRO A 450 -19.79 -27.20 -49.82
C PRO A 450 -18.46 -26.99 -50.56
N ALA A 451 -17.73 -28.07 -50.78
CA ALA A 451 -16.59 -28.10 -51.67
C ALA A 451 -17.05 -27.78 -53.10
N ASP A 452 -16.67 -26.61 -53.60
CA ASP A 452 -16.13 -26.38 -54.96
C ASP A 452 -16.25 -24.89 -55.32
N SER A 453 -15.14 -24.16 -55.30
CA SER A 453 -14.83 -23.16 -56.34
C SER A 453 -13.43 -22.57 -56.13
N LYS A 454 -12.72 -22.49 -57.27
CA LYS A 454 -11.39 -21.91 -57.46
C LYS A 454 -11.33 -20.41 -57.13
N PRO A 455 -10.12 -19.85 -56.91
CA PRO A 455 -9.96 -18.48 -56.44
C PRO A 455 -10.15 -17.47 -57.59
N SER A 456 -11.08 -16.54 -57.41
CA SER A 456 -11.14 -15.29 -58.15
C SER A 456 -11.18 -14.11 -57.16
N ALA A 457 -10.19 -13.24 -57.23
CA ALA A 457 -10.32 -11.83 -56.82
C ALA A 457 -11.16 -11.07 -57.87
N PRO A 458 -11.57 -9.78 -57.71
CA PRO A 458 -11.62 -8.87 -56.54
C PRO A 458 -13.01 -8.17 -56.37
N ALA A 459 -13.31 -7.48 -55.26
CA ALA A 459 -14.23 -6.31 -55.21
C ALA A 459 -14.29 -5.65 -53.82
N GLU A 460 -13.61 -4.51 -53.67
CA GLU A 460 -13.89 -3.50 -52.64
C GLU A 460 -15.14 -2.69 -53.04
N GLY A 461 -15.96 -2.28 -52.06
CA GLY A 461 -16.71 -1.02 -52.21
C GLY A 461 -18.12 -0.90 -51.63
N SER A 462 -18.94 -1.96 -51.52
CA SER A 462 -20.37 -1.77 -51.16
C SER A 462 -20.97 -2.79 -50.19
N ALA A 463 -20.35 -3.95 -49.99
CA ALA A 463 -20.87 -5.00 -49.10
C ALA A 463 -20.63 -4.75 -47.59
N SER A 464 -19.72 -3.85 -47.21
CA SER A 464 -19.29 -3.67 -45.81
C SER A 464 -20.28 -2.87 -44.96
N GLY A 465 -21.07 -1.97 -45.56
CA GLY A 465 -22.00 -1.09 -44.81
C GLY A 465 -23.25 -1.83 -44.33
N GLU A 466 -23.87 -2.61 -45.21
CA GLU A 466 -25.04 -3.43 -44.87
C GLU A 466 -24.69 -4.55 -43.90
N SER A 467 -23.52 -5.17 -44.07
CA SER A 467 -23.01 -6.19 -43.14
C SER A 467 -22.79 -5.62 -41.74
N ARG A 468 -22.19 -4.42 -41.61
CA ARG A 468 -22.02 -3.74 -40.30
C ARG A 468 -23.36 -3.36 -39.65
N LYS A 469 -24.33 -2.88 -40.43
CA LYS A 469 -25.67 -2.58 -39.91
C LYS A 469 -26.41 -3.84 -39.45
N ALA A 470 -26.26 -4.97 -40.16
CA ALA A 470 -26.82 -6.25 -39.75
C ALA A 470 -26.18 -6.76 -38.45
N GLU A 471 -24.87 -6.61 -38.30
CA GLU A 471 -24.16 -6.92 -37.05
C GLU A 471 -24.61 -6.02 -35.90
N ALA A 472 -24.73 -4.71 -36.13
CA ALA A 472 -25.26 -3.78 -35.15
C ALA A 472 -26.68 -4.15 -34.70
N ALA A 473 -27.56 -4.50 -35.64
CA ALA A 473 -28.93 -4.93 -35.36
C ALA A 473 -28.98 -6.22 -34.53
N LYS A 474 -28.07 -7.17 -34.80
CA LYS A 474 -27.95 -8.40 -34.01
C LYS A 474 -27.52 -8.10 -32.57
N MET A 475 -26.50 -7.26 -32.39
CA MET A 475 -26.01 -6.88 -31.05
C MET A 475 -27.08 -6.09 -30.27
N LEU A 476 -27.86 -5.28 -30.97
CA LEU A 476 -28.99 -4.57 -30.41
C LEU A 476 -30.10 -5.53 -29.94
N GLY A 477 -30.37 -6.59 -30.71
CA GLY A 477 -31.28 -7.67 -30.31
C GLY A 477 -30.86 -8.34 -29.00
N LEU A 478 -29.59 -8.75 -28.91
CA LEU A 478 -29.03 -9.35 -27.68
C LEU A 478 -29.11 -8.38 -26.50
N ALA A 479 -28.78 -7.11 -26.70
CA ALA A 479 -28.90 -6.11 -25.64
C ALA A 479 -30.33 -5.99 -25.09
N ARG A 480 -31.35 -6.11 -25.95
CA ARG A 480 -32.76 -6.12 -25.51
C ARG A 480 -33.08 -7.36 -24.68
N GLU A 481 -32.65 -8.55 -25.12
CA GLU A 481 -32.84 -9.80 -24.37
C GLU A 481 -32.22 -9.71 -22.97
N TYR A 482 -31.00 -9.16 -22.85
CA TYR A 482 -30.35 -8.96 -21.56
C TYR A 482 -31.06 -7.92 -20.68
N LEU A 483 -31.66 -6.87 -21.28
CA LEU A 483 -32.46 -5.90 -20.53
C LEU A 483 -33.78 -6.49 -20.02
N GLU A 484 -34.40 -7.42 -20.77
CA GLU A 484 -35.58 -8.17 -20.31
C GLU A 484 -35.24 -9.08 -19.11
N GLN A 485 -33.99 -9.55 -19.02
CA GLN A 485 -33.47 -10.33 -17.90
C GLN A 485 -32.91 -9.48 -16.74
N ASP A 486 -33.10 -8.16 -16.79
CA ASP A 486 -32.55 -7.18 -15.83
C ASP A 486 -31.01 -7.14 -15.71
N GLN A 487 -30.30 -7.68 -16.72
CA GLN A 487 -28.84 -7.73 -16.81
C GLN A 487 -28.30 -6.47 -17.51
N ALA A 488 -28.36 -5.34 -16.81
CA ALA A 488 -28.02 -4.03 -17.38
C ALA A 488 -26.54 -3.87 -17.76
N TYR A 489 -25.62 -4.54 -17.07
CA TYR A 489 -24.18 -4.44 -17.35
C TYR A 489 -23.84 -5.09 -18.69
N GLU A 490 -24.30 -6.33 -18.90
CA GLU A 490 -24.14 -7.12 -20.11
C GLU A 490 -24.76 -6.40 -21.31
N ALA A 491 -26.00 -5.92 -21.15
CA ALA A 491 -26.68 -5.12 -22.16
C ALA A 491 -25.86 -3.89 -22.59
N SER A 492 -25.23 -3.20 -21.64
CA SER A 492 -24.39 -2.02 -21.94
C SER A 492 -23.16 -2.37 -22.80
N GLN A 493 -22.60 -3.56 -22.65
CA GLN A 493 -21.46 -3.99 -23.47
C GLN A 493 -21.90 -4.28 -24.90
N TYR A 494 -23.01 -5.00 -25.08
CA TYR A 494 -23.56 -5.26 -26.41
C TYR A 494 -23.99 -3.97 -27.14
N LEU A 495 -24.53 -2.98 -26.42
CA LEU A 495 -24.86 -1.68 -27.01
C LEU A 495 -23.63 -0.89 -27.46
N LYS A 496 -22.50 -0.96 -26.73
CA LYS A 496 -21.25 -0.35 -27.18
C LYS A 496 -20.74 -0.97 -28.48
N VAL A 497 -20.85 -2.30 -28.59
CA VAL A 497 -20.52 -3.01 -29.83
C VAL A 497 -21.49 -2.62 -30.95
N ALA A 498 -22.79 -2.56 -30.67
CA ALA A 498 -23.79 -2.12 -31.65
C ALA A 498 -23.47 -0.71 -32.19
N LEU A 499 -23.14 0.24 -31.30
CA LEU A 499 -22.75 1.60 -31.66
C LEU A 499 -21.38 1.70 -32.35
N PHE A 500 -20.48 0.74 -32.11
CA PHE A 500 -19.23 0.65 -32.85
C PHE A 500 -19.48 0.27 -34.31
N HIS A 501 -20.38 -0.68 -34.57
CA HIS A 501 -20.72 -1.10 -35.92
C HIS A 501 -21.64 -0.12 -36.65
N ASP A 502 -22.60 0.48 -35.93
CA ASP A 502 -23.49 1.52 -36.45
C ASP A 502 -23.62 2.70 -35.45
N PRO A 503 -22.71 3.70 -35.54
CA PRO A 503 -22.77 4.89 -34.70
C PRO A 503 -24.03 5.75 -34.93
N ALA A 504 -24.78 5.50 -36.01
CA ALA A 504 -26.01 6.22 -36.34
C ALA A 504 -27.27 5.47 -35.87
N SER A 505 -27.12 4.42 -35.04
CA SER A 505 -28.24 3.65 -34.51
C SER A 505 -28.97 4.40 -33.39
N ALA A 506 -30.04 5.12 -33.76
CA ALA A 506 -30.91 5.82 -32.79
C ALA A 506 -31.42 4.89 -31.66
N PRO A 507 -31.85 3.63 -31.93
CA PRO A 507 -32.33 2.75 -30.87
C PRO A 507 -31.23 2.30 -29.90
N ALA A 508 -29.97 2.20 -30.34
CA ALA A 508 -28.87 1.82 -29.47
C ALA A 508 -28.51 2.96 -28.49
N HIS A 509 -28.46 4.19 -28.98
CA HIS A 509 -28.30 5.39 -28.13
C HIS A 509 -29.42 5.50 -27.10
N PHE A 510 -30.67 5.29 -27.52
CA PHE A 510 -31.83 5.33 -26.63
C PHE A 510 -31.74 4.29 -25.49
N LEU A 511 -31.42 3.03 -25.80
CA LEU A 511 -31.28 1.97 -24.79
C LEU A 511 -30.09 2.24 -23.85
N MET A 512 -29.00 2.80 -24.35
CA MET A 512 -27.87 3.20 -23.51
C MET A 512 -28.27 4.29 -22.51
N ALA A 513 -29.10 5.26 -22.95
CA ALA A 513 -29.64 6.30 -22.08
C ALA A 513 -30.49 5.71 -20.94
N LYS A 514 -31.37 4.75 -21.26
CA LYS A 514 -32.18 4.01 -20.27
C LYS A 514 -31.35 3.27 -19.25
N ILE A 515 -30.21 2.69 -19.65
CA ILE A 515 -29.29 2.03 -18.71
C ILE A 515 -28.65 3.05 -17.76
N TYR A 516 -28.17 4.18 -18.28
CA TYR A 516 -27.56 5.22 -17.44
C TYR A 516 -28.57 5.87 -16.48
N GLU A 517 -29.82 6.02 -16.89
CA GLU A 517 -30.91 6.56 -16.06
C GLU A 517 -31.16 5.73 -14.79
N ARG A 518 -30.90 4.40 -14.82
CA ARG A 518 -31.02 3.54 -13.64
C ARG A 518 -30.01 3.86 -12.54
N ASN A 519 -28.96 4.64 -12.84
CA ASN A 519 -27.91 4.98 -11.88
C ASN A 519 -28.11 6.42 -11.34
N PRO A 520 -28.25 6.63 -10.02
CA PRO A 520 -28.56 7.95 -9.46
C PRO A 520 -27.41 8.97 -9.52
N SER A 521 -26.21 8.56 -9.89
CA SER A 521 -25.02 9.42 -9.91
C SER A 521 -25.12 10.57 -10.93
N GLN A 522 -24.57 11.75 -10.57
CA GLN A 522 -24.58 12.94 -11.44
C GLN A 522 -23.89 12.69 -12.79
N ARG A 523 -22.81 11.89 -12.80
CA ARG A 523 -22.11 11.52 -14.04
C ARG A 523 -22.99 10.67 -14.95
N ALA A 524 -23.74 9.71 -14.40
CA ALA A 524 -24.64 8.88 -15.18
C ALA A 524 -25.79 9.71 -15.78
N ARG A 525 -26.32 10.70 -15.03
CA ARG A 525 -27.33 11.63 -15.56
C ARG A 525 -26.85 12.39 -16.79
N HIS A 526 -25.63 12.94 -16.77
CA HIS A 526 -25.07 13.63 -17.93
C HIS A 526 -24.86 12.70 -19.12
N MET A 527 -24.47 11.45 -18.88
CA MET A 527 -24.35 10.47 -19.96
C MET A 527 -25.73 10.09 -20.52
N ALA A 528 -26.73 9.84 -19.67
CA ALA A 528 -28.10 9.56 -20.09
C ALA A 528 -28.67 10.69 -20.96
N GLU A 529 -28.53 11.94 -20.53
CA GLU A 529 -28.97 13.12 -21.28
C GLU A 529 -28.33 13.18 -22.67
N ARG A 530 -27.01 12.96 -22.75
CA ARG A 530 -26.27 12.97 -24.01
C ARG A 530 -26.78 11.90 -24.97
N GLU A 531 -26.95 10.67 -24.49
CA GLU A 531 -27.40 9.55 -25.32
C GLU A 531 -28.86 9.72 -25.77
N TYR A 532 -29.75 10.24 -24.91
CA TYR A 532 -31.12 10.59 -25.30
C TYR A 532 -31.15 11.67 -26.39
N LEU A 533 -30.35 12.73 -26.23
CA LEU A 533 -30.25 13.79 -27.23
C LEU A 533 -29.78 13.22 -28.57
N GLN A 534 -28.77 12.34 -28.56
CA GLN A 534 -28.28 11.70 -29.78
C GLN A 534 -29.37 10.85 -30.46
N ALA A 535 -30.14 10.08 -29.70
CA ALA A 535 -31.27 9.30 -30.23
C ALA A 535 -32.33 10.21 -30.89
N THR A 536 -32.69 11.34 -30.25
CA THR A 536 -33.65 12.30 -30.82
C THR A 536 -33.12 13.08 -32.03
N GLN A 537 -31.81 13.24 -32.16
CA GLN A 537 -31.19 13.86 -33.33
C GLN A 537 -31.17 12.90 -34.53
N LEU A 538 -30.89 11.62 -34.27
CA LEU A 538 -30.83 10.58 -35.29
C LEU A 538 -32.21 10.18 -35.80
N ASP A 539 -33.23 10.15 -34.92
CA ASP A 539 -34.63 9.91 -35.30
C ASP A 539 -35.56 10.96 -34.67
N PRO A 540 -35.65 12.16 -35.27
CA PRO A 540 -36.46 13.27 -34.73
C PRO A 540 -37.97 13.04 -34.77
N LYS A 541 -38.44 12.05 -35.52
CA LYS A 541 -39.87 11.75 -35.67
C LYS A 541 -40.35 10.70 -34.67
N ASN A 542 -39.44 10.08 -33.93
CA ASN A 542 -39.77 9.08 -32.93
C ASN A 542 -40.34 9.75 -31.67
N ILE A 543 -41.65 9.59 -31.50
CA ILE A 543 -42.39 10.19 -30.38
C ILE A 543 -41.90 9.61 -29.05
N ASP A 544 -41.60 8.31 -28.98
CA ASP A 544 -41.16 7.67 -27.73
C ASP A 544 -39.85 8.29 -27.22
N TYR A 545 -38.87 8.53 -28.10
CA TYR A 545 -37.60 9.15 -27.71
C TYR A 545 -37.79 10.57 -27.17
N LEU A 546 -38.69 11.35 -27.77
CA LEU A 546 -39.01 12.69 -27.30
C LEU A 546 -39.73 12.67 -25.95
N LEU A 547 -40.64 11.72 -25.74
CA LEU A 547 -41.40 11.60 -24.50
C LEU A 547 -40.55 11.07 -23.35
N ASP A 548 -39.67 10.09 -23.59
CA ASP A 548 -38.74 9.58 -22.59
C ASP A 548 -37.71 10.64 -22.18
N LEU A 549 -37.19 11.44 -23.12
CA LEU A 549 -36.33 12.56 -22.77
C LEU A 549 -37.09 13.67 -22.01
N ALA A 550 -38.35 13.92 -22.37
CA ALA A 550 -39.18 14.86 -21.60
C ALA A 550 -39.41 14.36 -20.16
N GLU A 551 -39.70 13.07 -19.99
CA GLU A 551 -39.86 12.44 -18.68
C GLU A 551 -38.56 12.50 -17.86
N PHE A 552 -37.43 12.17 -18.47
CA PHE A 552 -36.11 12.33 -17.87
C PHE A 552 -35.87 13.76 -17.36
N TYR A 553 -36.22 14.79 -18.14
CA TYR A 553 -36.11 16.19 -17.70
C TYR A 553 -37.09 16.54 -16.57
N LYS A 554 -38.31 16.01 -16.59
CA LYS A 554 -39.30 16.20 -15.52
C LYS A 554 -38.78 15.62 -14.20
N ASP A 555 -38.28 14.39 -14.22
CA ASP A 555 -37.79 13.68 -13.03
C ASP A 555 -36.51 14.32 -12.45
N ASN A 556 -35.76 15.06 -13.26
CA ASN A 556 -34.59 15.84 -12.84
C ASN A 556 -34.90 17.33 -12.55
N GLY A 557 -36.18 17.74 -12.51
CA GLY A 557 -36.59 19.11 -12.16
C GLY A 557 -36.38 20.16 -13.28
N LEU A 558 -36.04 19.75 -14.50
CA LEU A 558 -35.75 20.61 -15.64
C LEU A 558 -37.03 20.89 -16.47
N LEU A 559 -38.05 21.47 -15.82
CA LEU A 559 -39.40 21.61 -16.37
C LEU A 559 -39.48 22.41 -17.69
N ALA A 560 -38.63 23.42 -17.88
CA ALA A 560 -38.60 24.21 -19.11
C ALA A 560 -38.16 23.37 -20.32
N ARG A 561 -37.14 22.52 -20.15
CA ARG A 561 -36.68 21.59 -21.20
C ARG A 561 -37.71 20.51 -21.47
N CYS A 562 -38.32 19.98 -20.41
CA CYS A 562 -39.42 19.02 -20.53
C CYS A 562 -40.56 19.56 -21.43
N ARG A 563 -41.03 20.80 -21.18
CA ARG A 563 -42.08 21.44 -22.01
C ARG A 563 -41.67 21.55 -23.47
N ALA A 564 -40.44 21.98 -23.76
CA ALA A 564 -39.95 22.11 -25.13
C ALA A 564 -39.98 20.77 -25.91
N PHE A 565 -39.64 19.65 -25.27
CA PHE A 565 -39.70 18.33 -25.91
C PHE A 565 -41.13 17.79 -26.03
N LEU A 566 -42.03 18.12 -25.09
CA LEU A 566 -43.46 17.82 -25.23
C LEU A 566 -44.11 18.59 -26.37
N ASP A 567 -43.72 19.85 -26.59
CA ASP A 567 -44.19 20.67 -27.71
C ASP A 567 -43.75 20.04 -29.05
N LYS A 568 -42.50 19.56 -29.13
CA LYS A 568 -42.01 18.80 -30.30
C LYS A 568 -42.78 17.51 -30.53
N ALA A 569 -43.04 16.73 -29.48
CA ALA A 569 -43.83 15.50 -29.59
C ALA A 569 -45.26 15.78 -30.08
N GLN A 570 -45.90 16.86 -29.60
CA GLN A 570 -47.24 17.27 -30.03
C GLN A 570 -47.31 17.80 -31.46
N ALA A 571 -46.23 18.40 -31.95
CA ALA A 571 -46.13 18.81 -33.35
C ALA A 571 -46.15 17.60 -34.31
N ILE A 572 -45.72 16.42 -33.85
CA ILE A 572 -45.78 15.17 -34.61
C ILE A 572 -47.16 14.51 -34.42
N GLU A 573 -47.60 14.34 -33.17
CA GLU A 573 -48.91 13.76 -32.84
C GLU A 573 -49.65 14.61 -31.82
N LEU A 574 -50.68 15.32 -32.29
CA LEU A 574 -51.43 16.31 -31.51
C LEU A 574 -52.10 15.74 -30.25
N ARG A 575 -52.42 14.44 -30.23
CA ARG A 575 -53.17 13.78 -29.14
C ARG A 575 -52.53 12.48 -28.65
N HIS A 576 -51.23 12.50 -28.34
CA HIS A 576 -50.59 11.35 -27.71
C HIS A 576 -50.93 11.25 -26.20
N PRO A 577 -51.47 10.12 -25.70
CA PRO A 577 -51.96 9.99 -24.31
C PRO A 577 -50.85 10.19 -23.27
N ARG A 578 -49.64 9.66 -23.51
CA ARG A 578 -48.48 9.83 -22.61
C ARG A 578 -47.98 11.27 -22.57
N ALA A 579 -48.11 12.03 -23.66
CA ALA A 579 -47.73 13.44 -23.67
C ALA A 579 -48.70 14.29 -22.81
N LEU A 580 -49.99 13.96 -22.87
CA LEU A 580 -51.02 14.63 -22.06
C LEU A 580 -50.87 14.32 -20.57
N SER A 581 -50.54 13.09 -20.20
CA SER A 581 -50.30 12.71 -18.79
C SER A 581 -49.10 13.47 -18.20
N ILE A 582 -47.97 13.52 -18.92
CA ILE A 582 -46.77 14.26 -18.50
C ILE A 582 -47.10 15.75 -18.34
N ARG A 583 -47.83 16.37 -19.29
CA ARG A 583 -48.25 17.77 -19.17
C ARG A 583 -49.17 18.04 -17.99
N LYS A 584 -50.09 17.13 -17.68
CA LYS A 584 -50.96 17.25 -16.51
C LYS A 584 -50.15 17.20 -15.22
N ALA A 585 -49.17 16.31 -15.13
CA ALA A 585 -48.28 16.21 -13.98
C ALA A 585 -47.48 17.51 -13.74
N ILE A 586 -46.93 18.11 -14.80
CA ILE A 586 -46.14 19.37 -14.70
C ILE A 586 -47.01 20.60 -14.36
N LYS A 587 -48.32 20.58 -14.64
CA LYS A 587 -49.24 21.66 -14.24
C LYS A 587 -49.68 21.57 -12.78
N GLY A 588 -49.54 20.39 -12.16
CA GLY A 588 -49.89 20.15 -10.76
C GLY A 588 -48.72 20.32 -9.79
N MET A 589 -47.50 20.51 -10.30
CA MET A 589 -46.29 20.87 -9.57
C MET A 589 -46.05 22.37 -9.70
#